data_AF-A0AAD9SEE0-F1
#
_entry.id   AF-A0AAD9SEE0-F1
#
_cell.length_a   1.000
_cell.length_b   1.000
_cell.length_c   1.000
_cell.angle_alpha   90.00
_cell.angle_beta   90.00
_cell.angle_gamma   90.00
#
_symmetry.space_group_name_H-M   'P 1'
#
loop_
_entity.id
_entity.type
_entity.pdbx_description
1 polymer ?
#
loop_
_entity_poly.entity_id
_entity_poly.type
_entity_poly.pdbx_seq_one_letter_code
_entity_poly.pdbx_strand_id
1 'polypeptide(L)'
;MAGLALLSVAPLLSATGSIMFTISEDTFIRPLVRTSPSAPEMEARRHANRILPGLMDFTRNGLAIIFTTYPISIATAAANLARHDGAVALSAQAARNPRIAAGFYLAGLVFSVLHMPFGPGAMKLLEAVRADKGTDEDAKADNTASMASWLRINTIRACVADFPSWACYFVAFMFANS
;
A
#
# COMPACT_ATOMS: atom_id res chain seq x y z
N MET A 1 4.73 21.91 -21.22
CA MET A 1 5.25 20.53 -21.36
C MET A 1 5.53 19.88 -20.01
N ALA A 2 6.36 20.48 -19.13
CA ALA A 2 6.72 19.86 -17.83
C ALA A 2 5.54 19.55 -16.88
N GLY A 3 4.49 20.38 -16.82
CA GLY A 3 3.33 20.09 -15.97
C GLY A 3 2.55 18.82 -16.39
N LEU A 4 2.44 18.58 -17.70
CA LEU A 4 1.79 17.39 -18.25
C LEU A 4 2.65 16.14 -18.02
N ALA A 5 3.98 16.31 -18.07
CA ALA A 5 4.95 15.28 -17.71
C ALA A 5 4.71 14.73 -16.30
N LEU A 6 4.67 15.66 -15.36
CA LEU A 6 4.51 15.39 -13.94
C LEU A 6 3.15 14.73 -13.69
N LEU A 7 2.10 15.23 -14.33
CA LEU A 7 0.76 14.65 -14.21
C LEU A 7 0.73 13.19 -14.65
N SER A 8 1.39 12.83 -15.75
CA SER A 8 1.37 11.46 -16.29
C SER A 8 2.20 10.48 -15.49
N VAL A 9 3.33 10.91 -14.91
CA VAL A 9 4.15 10.03 -14.08
C VAL A 9 3.70 9.96 -12.61
N ALA A 10 2.91 10.94 -12.15
CA ALA A 10 2.48 11.05 -10.76
C ALA A 10 1.77 9.79 -10.22
N PRO A 11 0.82 9.14 -10.93
CA PRO A 11 0.20 7.91 -10.44
C PRO A 11 1.20 6.79 -10.18
N LEU A 12 2.20 6.65 -11.06
CA LEU A 12 3.24 5.64 -10.93
C LEU A 12 4.16 5.92 -9.74
N LEU A 13 4.60 7.17 -9.56
CA LEU A 13 5.48 7.55 -8.45
C LEU A 13 4.79 7.38 -7.09
N SER A 14 3.54 7.83 -6.99
CA SER A 14 2.76 7.72 -5.75
C SER A 14 2.44 6.25 -5.42
N ALA A 15 2.03 5.44 -6.39
CA ALA A 15 1.84 3.99 -6.20
C ALA A 15 3.15 3.27 -5.83
N THR A 16 4.29 3.68 -6.38
CA THR A 16 5.61 3.16 -5.99
C THR A 16 5.89 3.45 -4.52
N GLY A 17 5.61 4.67 -4.06
CA GLY A 17 5.71 5.04 -2.64
C GLY A 17 4.84 4.16 -1.73
N SER A 18 3.59 3.89 -2.11
CA SER A 18 2.69 3.01 -1.34
C SER A 18 3.19 1.55 -1.26
N ILE A 19 3.73 1.00 -2.35
CA ILE A 19 4.30 -0.35 -2.36
C ILE A 19 5.56 -0.40 -1.49
N MET A 20 6.47 0.56 -1.65
CA MET A 20 7.70 0.60 -0.84
C MET A 20 7.39 0.71 0.65
N PHE A 21 6.36 1.48 1.01
CA PHE A 21 5.87 1.52 2.39
C PHE A 21 5.35 0.17 2.87
N THR A 22 4.52 -0.50 2.06
CA THR A 22 3.98 -1.83 2.37
C THR A 22 5.08 -2.89 2.54
N ILE A 23 6.11 -2.87 1.69
CA ILE A 23 7.28 -3.76 1.79
C ILE A 23 8.08 -3.47 3.06
N SER A 24 8.23 -2.20 3.42
CA SER A 24 8.94 -1.78 4.64
C SER A 24 8.21 -2.30 5.89
N GLU A 25 6.89 -2.10 5.96
CA GLU A 25 6.06 -2.64 7.03
C GLU A 25 6.24 -4.16 7.19
N ASP A 26 6.20 -4.90 6.07
CA ASP A 26 6.39 -6.34 6.09
C ASP A 26 7.79 -6.73 6.61
N THR A 27 8.82 -6.08 6.07
CA THR A 27 10.23 -6.37 6.39
C THR A 27 10.54 -6.15 7.87
N PHE A 28 10.05 -5.04 8.45
CA PHE A 28 10.36 -4.67 9.83
C PHE A 28 9.47 -5.36 10.87
N ILE A 29 8.21 -5.68 10.53
CA ILE A 29 7.25 -6.22 11.51
C ILE A 29 7.23 -7.76 11.49
N ARG A 30 7.43 -8.40 10.33
CA ARG A 30 7.35 -9.87 10.19
C ARG A 30 8.27 -10.65 11.14
N PRO A 31 9.50 -10.20 11.47
CA PRO A 31 10.32 -10.88 12.47
C PRO A 31 9.70 -10.94 13.87
N LEU A 32 8.87 -9.96 14.24
CA LEU A 32 8.26 -9.84 15.57
C LEU A 32 7.10 -10.82 15.79
N VAL A 33 6.52 -11.37 14.72
CA VAL A 33 5.31 -12.21 14.78
C VAL A 33 5.56 -13.66 14.40
N ARG A 34 6.83 -14.08 14.28
CA ARG A 34 7.17 -15.48 14.00
C ARG A 34 6.68 -16.39 15.13
N THR A 35 6.12 -17.53 14.75
CA THR A 35 5.63 -18.54 15.70
C THR A 35 6.27 -19.88 15.38
N SER A 36 7.18 -20.35 16.23
CA SER A 36 7.49 -21.77 16.37
C SER A 36 7.49 -22.20 17.84
N PRO A 37 7.26 -23.51 18.09
CA PRO A 37 7.08 -24.05 19.43
C PRO A 37 8.40 -24.21 20.20
N SER A 38 9.54 -23.73 19.68
CA SER A 38 10.81 -23.81 20.39
C SER A 38 10.85 -22.87 21.60
N ALA A 39 11.48 -23.29 22.70
CA ALA A 39 11.59 -22.47 23.90
C ALA A 39 12.19 -21.06 23.66
N PRO A 40 13.24 -20.90 22.81
CA PRO A 40 13.77 -19.58 22.46
C PRO A 40 12.75 -18.69 21.73
N GLU A 41 11.90 -19.26 20.88
CA GLU A 41 10.91 -18.50 20.13
C GLU A 41 9.70 -18.09 20.99
N MET A 42 9.33 -18.91 21.98
CA MET A 42 8.33 -18.50 22.96
C MET A 42 8.78 -17.29 23.79
N GLU A 43 10.06 -17.22 24.15
CA GLU A 43 10.62 -16.05 24.83
C GLU A 43 10.65 -14.82 23.92
N ALA A 44 11.06 -14.99 22.66
CA ALA A 44 11.02 -13.93 21.66
C ALA A 44 9.59 -13.39 21.45
N ARG A 45 8.57 -14.27 21.41
CA ARG A 45 7.16 -13.87 21.32
C ARG A 45 6.71 -13.04 22.53
N ARG A 46 7.04 -13.46 23.75
CA ARG A 46 6.73 -12.69 24.98
C ARG A 46 7.41 -11.33 24.99
N HIS A 47 8.62 -11.23 24.43
CA HIS A 47 9.28 -9.94 24.25
C HIS A 47 8.56 -9.09 23.19
N ALA A 48 8.22 -9.67 22.04
CA ALA A 48 7.47 -9.00 20.99
C ALA A 48 6.10 -8.48 21.46
N ASN A 49 5.35 -9.28 22.20
CA ASN A 49 4.06 -8.88 22.79
C ASN A 49 4.16 -7.60 23.62
N ARG A 50 5.25 -7.44 24.38
CA ARG A 50 5.49 -6.28 25.24
C ARG A 50 5.92 -5.02 24.49
N ILE A 51 6.65 -5.15 23.38
CA ILE A 51 7.15 -3.99 22.62
C ILE A 51 6.17 -3.50 21.54
N LEU A 52 5.31 -4.38 21.02
CA LEU A 52 4.39 -4.07 19.92
C LEU A 52 3.49 -2.85 20.20
N PRO A 53 2.86 -2.71 21.38
CA PRO A 53 2.05 -1.52 21.68
C PRO A 53 2.85 -0.22 21.56
N GLY A 54 4.09 -0.20 22.07
CA GLY A 54 4.99 0.95 21.98
C GLY A 54 5.48 1.26 20.56
N LEU A 55 5.50 0.24 19.68
CA LEU A 55 5.83 0.46 18.27
C LEU A 55 4.67 1.11 17.51
N MET A 56 3.42 1.06 18.00
CA MET A 56 2.23 1.53 17.27
C MET A 56 2.20 3.04 16.97
N ASP A 57 3.17 3.81 17.46
CA ASP A 57 3.36 5.19 17.04
C ASP A 57 3.71 5.31 15.55
N PHE A 58 4.30 4.27 14.94
CA PHE A 58 4.59 4.25 13.50
C PHE A 58 3.32 4.42 12.65
N THR A 59 2.16 3.98 13.15
CA THR A 59 0.88 4.02 12.43
C THR A 59 0.46 5.45 12.09
N ARG A 60 0.81 6.45 12.91
CA ARG A 60 0.51 7.87 12.62
C ARG A 60 1.23 8.33 11.35
N ASN A 61 2.51 8.01 11.24
CA ASN A 61 3.33 8.33 10.08
C ASN A 61 2.92 7.49 8.87
N GLY A 62 2.58 6.21 9.08
CA GLY A 62 2.04 5.34 8.03
C GLY A 62 0.74 5.86 7.44
N LEU A 63 -0.20 6.30 8.28
CA LEU A 63 -1.44 6.93 7.82
C LEU A 63 -1.17 8.19 7.02
N ALA A 64 -0.21 9.03 7.42
CA ALA A 64 0.17 10.21 6.64
C ALA A 64 0.67 9.85 5.24
N ILE A 65 1.46 8.77 5.11
CA ILE A 65 1.90 8.25 3.81
C ILE A 65 0.70 7.75 2.99
N ILE A 66 -0.20 6.98 3.59
CA ILE A 66 -1.40 6.43 2.91
C ILE A 66 -2.32 7.57 2.43
N PHE A 67 -2.65 8.51 3.30
CA PHE A 67 -3.50 9.67 2.99
C PHE A 67 -2.85 10.68 2.05
N THR A 68 -1.55 10.56 1.78
CA THR A 68 -0.87 11.36 0.76
C THR A 68 -0.81 10.60 -0.57
N THR A 69 -0.27 9.38 -0.54
CA THR A 69 0.04 8.62 -1.77
C THR A 69 -1.22 8.16 -2.51
N TYR A 70 -2.23 7.61 -1.84
CA TYR A 70 -3.45 7.14 -2.53
C TYR A 70 -4.26 8.27 -3.16
N PRO A 71 -4.54 9.40 -2.46
CA PRO A 71 -5.24 10.52 -3.09
C PRO A 71 -4.48 11.10 -4.27
N ILE A 72 -3.14 11.20 -4.20
CA ILE A 72 -2.33 11.63 -5.34
C ILE A 72 -2.47 10.64 -6.50
N SER A 73 -2.31 9.33 -6.26
CA SER A 73 -2.48 8.29 -7.29
C SER A 73 -3.84 8.40 -7.98
N ILE A 74 -4.91 8.44 -7.19
CA ILE A 74 -6.30 8.46 -7.68
C ILE A 74 -6.60 9.76 -8.43
N ALA A 75 -6.28 10.91 -7.83
CA ALA A 75 -6.60 12.21 -8.42
C ALA A 75 -5.82 12.43 -9.73
N THR A 76 -4.54 12.08 -9.76
CA THR A 76 -3.72 12.25 -10.96
C THR A 76 -4.06 11.23 -12.04
N ALA A 77 -4.44 9.99 -11.69
CA ALA A 77 -4.96 9.03 -12.66
C ALA A 77 -6.29 9.50 -13.28
N ALA A 78 -7.22 9.97 -12.44
CA ALA A 78 -8.48 10.55 -12.90
C ALA A 78 -8.27 11.77 -13.80
N ALA A 79 -7.32 12.65 -13.42
CA ALA A 79 -6.95 13.78 -14.26
C ALA A 79 -6.33 13.35 -15.59
N ASN A 80 -5.50 12.29 -15.64
CA ASN A 80 -5.02 11.74 -16.92
C ASN A 80 -6.15 11.16 -17.79
N LEU A 81 -7.21 10.61 -17.18
CA LEU A 81 -8.40 10.11 -17.91
C LEU A 81 -9.31 11.22 -18.43
N ALA A 82 -9.44 12.32 -17.69
CA ALA A 82 -10.30 13.46 -18.04
C ALA A 82 -9.71 14.35 -19.14
N ARG A 83 -8.52 14.01 -19.65
CA ARG A 83 -7.83 14.77 -20.70
C ARG A 83 -8.52 14.59 -22.05
N HIS A 84 -9.13 15.67 -22.53
CA HIS A 84 -9.84 15.73 -23.82
C HIS A 84 -8.92 15.75 -25.04
N ASP A 85 -7.63 16.03 -24.85
CA ASP A 85 -6.62 16.10 -25.90
C ASP A 85 -6.22 14.72 -26.45
N GLY A 86 -6.70 13.61 -25.86
CA GLY A 86 -6.47 12.25 -26.37
C GLY A 86 -5.00 11.87 -26.45
N ALA A 87 -4.10 12.71 -25.94
CA ALA A 87 -2.68 12.61 -26.04
C ALA A 87 -2.15 12.81 -24.63
N VAL A 88 -1.73 11.73 -23.99
CA VAL A 88 -0.83 11.79 -22.84
C VAL A 88 0.56 12.13 -23.39
N ALA A 89 0.67 13.21 -24.17
CA ALA A 89 1.85 13.53 -24.95
C ALA A 89 2.84 14.32 -24.11
N LEU A 90 3.90 13.60 -23.76
CA LEU A 90 5.03 14.09 -23.00
C LEU A 90 6.13 14.68 -23.92
N SER A 91 6.10 14.32 -25.20
CA SER A 91 6.93 14.88 -26.27
C SER A 91 6.13 15.07 -27.55
N ALA A 92 6.62 15.90 -28.47
CA ALA A 92 6.00 16.18 -29.78
C ALA A 92 5.84 14.95 -30.70
N GLN A 93 6.28 13.76 -30.27
CA GLN A 93 6.21 12.49 -31.00
C GLN A 93 5.39 11.38 -30.30
N ALA A 94 4.95 11.53 -29.05
CA ALA A 94 4.63 10.38 -28.18
C ALA A 94 3.16 10.29 -27.76
N ALA A 95 2.39 9.48 -28.49
CA ALA A 95 1.26 8.69 -27.99
C ALA A 95 0.87 7.70 -29.10
N ARG A 96 1.60 6.59 -29.25
CA ARG A 96 1.23 5.58 -30.27
C ARG A 96 -0.14 4.96 -30.03
N ASN A 97 -0.58 4.84 -28.77
CA ASN A 97 -1.88 4.25 -28.45
C ASN A 97 -2.54 4.82 -27.17
N PRO A 98 -3.18 6.00 -27.27
CA PRO A 98 -3.77 6.68 -26.12
C PRO A 98 -4.94 5.93 -25.48
N ARG A 99 -5.66 5.10 -26.26
CA ARG A 99 -6.75 4.26 -25.74
C ARG A 99 -6.23 3.18 -24.81
N ILE A 100 -5.10 2.56 -25.15
CA ILE A 100 -4.44 1.58 -24.29
C ILE A 100 -3.96 2.25 -22.99
N ALA A 101 -3.27 3.39 -23.10
CA ALA A 101 -2.82 4.13 -21.92
C ALA A 101 -3.99 4.52 -20.98
N ALA A 102 -5.08 5.04 -21.54
CA ALA A 102 -6.29 5.36 -20.78
C ALA A 102 -6.91 4.11 -20.11
N GLY A 103 -6.99 2.98 -20.82
CA GLY A 103 -7.47 1.72 -20.24
C GLY A 103 -6.67 1.29 -19.02
N PHE A 104 -5.34 1.40 -19.09
CA PHE A 104 -4.46 1.07 -17.97
C PHE A 104 -4.52 2.12 -16.83
N TYR A 105 -4.65 3.41 -17.11
CA TYR A 105 -4.92 4.40 -16.05
C TYR A 105 -6.23 4.12 -15.32
N LEU A 106 -7.29 3.74 -16.05
CA LEU A 106 -8.57 3.38 -15.45
C LEU A 106 -8.46 2.11 -14.60
N ALA A 107 -7.80 1.07 -15.11
CA ALA A 107 -7.56 -0.15 -14.34
C ALA A 107 -6.75 0.13 -13.07
N GLY A 108 -5.66 0.90 -13.18
CA GLY A 108 -4.85 1.30 -12.03
C GLY A 108 -5.63 2.12 -11.00
N LEU A 109 -6.52 3.01 -11.45
CA LEU A 109 -7.43 3.76 -10.59
C LEU A 109 -8.37 2.84 -9.83
N VAL A 110 -9.01 1.88 -10.52
CA VAL A 110 -9.92 0.91 -9.89
C VAL A 110 -9.18 0.10 -8.82
N PHE A 111 -7.98 -0.39 -9.11
CA PHE A 111 -7.17 -1.10 -8.11
C PHE A 111 -6.70 -0.20 -6.95
N SER A 112 -6.39 1.08 -7.21
CA SER A 112 -6.07 2.04 -6.16
C SER A 112 -7.26 2.27 -5.21
N VAL A 113 -8.48 2.29 -5.74
CA VAL A 113 -9.70 2.40 -4.92
C VAL A 113 -9.98 1.09 -4.17
N LEU A 114 -9.67 -0.06 -4.77
CA LEU A 114 -9.80 -1.39 -4.14
C LEU A 114 -8.95 -1.56 -2.88
N HIS A 115 -7.96 -0.69 -2.64
CA HIS A 115 -7.24 -0.61 -1.38
C HIS A 115 -8.15 -0.26 -0.18
N MET A 116 -9.11 0.66 -0.38
CA MET A 116 -9.85 1.31 0.71
C MET A 116 -10.68 0.33 1.57
N PRO A 117 -11.36 -0.68 1.00
CA PRO A 117 -12.09 -1.70 1.78
C PRO A 117 -11.26 -2.45 2.84
N PHE A 118 -9.93 -2.53 2.71
CA PHE A 118 -9.07 -3.21 3.68
C PHE A 118 -8.81 -2.37 4.95
N GLY A 119 -9.06 -1.05 4.88
CA GLY A 119 -8.77 -0.10 5.95
C GLY A 119 -9.42 -0.42 7.29
N PRO A 120 -10.76 -0.60 7.38
CA PRO A 120 -11.44 -0.83 8.66
C PRO A 120 -10.93 -2.06 9.42
N GLY A 121 -10.70 -3.17 8.70
CA GLY A 121 -10.18 -4.41 9.29
C GLY A 121 -8.74 -4.25 9.79
N ALA A 122 -7.89 -3.59 9.00
CA ALA A 122 -6.51 -3.30 9.39
C ALA A 122 -6.45 -2.39 10.62
N MET A 123 -7.22 -1.30 10.64
CA MET A 123 -7.26 -0.35 11.75
C MET A 123 -7.72 -0.99 13.05
N LYS A 124 -8.75 -1.84 13.00
CA LYS A 124 -9.23 -2.57 14.19
C LYS A 124 -8.13 -3.42 14.85
N LEU A 125 -7.28 -4.06 14.04
CA LEU A 125 -6.17 -4.88 14.55
C LEU A 125 -5.06 -4.01 15.15
N LEU A 126 -4.70 -2.90 14.49
CA LEU A 126 -3.71 -1.95 15.02
C LEU A 126 -4.19 -1.32 16.32
N GLU A 127 -5.47 -0.98 16.44
CA GLU A 127 -6.08 -0.46 17.66
C GLU A 127 -6.07 -1.50 18.79
N ALA A 128 -6.31 -2.79 18.48
CA ALA A 128 -6.23 -3.85 19.47
C ALA A 128 -4.82 -4.00 20.05
N VAL A 129 -3.79 -3.93 19.19
CA VAL A 129 -2.38 -3.96 19.61
C VAL A 129 -2.01 -2.71 20.40
N ARG A 130 -2.44 -1.52 19.97
CA ARG A 130 -2.19 -0.26 20.68
C ARG A 130 -2.82 -0.25 22.07
N ALA A 131 -4.03 -0.78 22.19
CA ALA A 131 -4.75 -0.86 23.46
C ALA A 131 -4.21 -1.96 24.40
N ASP A 132 -3.15 -2.65 24.00
CA ASP A 132 -2.49 -3.72 24.75
C ASP A 132 -3.47 -4.77 25.28
N LYS A 133 -4.41 -5.19 24.42
CA LYS A 133 -5.48 -6.12 24.79
C LYS A 133 -5.02 -7.58 24.85
N GLY A 134 -3.79 -7.87 24.41
CA GLY A 134 -3.23 -9.20 24.40
C GLY A 134 -2.62 -9.60 25.73
N THR A 135 -3.13 -10.64 26.39
CA THR A 135 -2.45 -11.26 27.53
C THR A 135 -1.57 -12.42 27.04
N ASP A 136 -0.42 -12.66 27.69
CA ASP A 136 0.44 -13.83 27.41
C ASP A 136 -0.26 -15.17 27.70
N GLU A 137 -1.48 -15.13 28.26
CA GLU A 137 -2.30 -16.28 28.61
C GLU A 137 -3.07 -16.87 27.41
N ASP A 138 -3.39 -16.05 26.38
CA ASP A 138 -4.02 -16.53 25.14
C ASP A 138 -3.20 -16.14 23.90
N ALA A 139 -2.31 -17.03 23.50
CA ALA A 139 -1.47 -16.88 22.31
C ALA A 139 -2.26 -16.72 20.99
N LYS A 140 -3.58 -16.98 20.96
CA LYS A 140 -4.41 -16.74 19.77
C LYS A 140 -4.99 -15.33 19.72
N ALA A 141 -5.02 -14.64 20.85
CA ALA A 141 -5.62 -13.31 21.00
C ALA A 141 -4.60 -12.24 21.41
N ASP A 142 -3.33 -12.60 21.61
CA ASP A 142 -2.28 -11.66 22.00
C ASP A 142 -1.90 -10.63 20.90
N ASN A 143 -1.04 -9.68 21.27
CA ASN A 143 -0.61 -8.59 20.37
C ASN A 143 0.09 -9.13 19.11
N THR A 144 0.91 -10.17 19.25
CA THR A 144 1.59 -10.80 18.12
C THR A 144 0.64 -11.54 17.19
N ALA A 145 -0.42 -12.19 17.68
CA ALA A 145 -1.47 -12.78 16.85
C ALA A 145 -2.27 -11.72 16.07
N SER A 146 -2.61 -10.61 16.73
CA SER A 146 -3.28 -9.47 16.08
C SER A 146 -2.39 -8.85 15.00
N MET A 147 -1.10 -8.68 15.27
CA MET A 147 -0.14 -8.15 14.32
C MET A 147 0.13 -9.12 13.14
N ALA A 148 0.16 -10.43 13.38
CA ALA A 148 0.26 -11.43 12.32
C ALA A 148 -0.96 -11.37 11.39
N SER A 149 -2.16 -11.20 11.95
CA SER A 149 -3.39 -11.03 11.19
C SER A 149 -3.37 -9.75 10.38
N TRP A 150 -2.85 -8.65 10.94
CA TRP A 150 -2.69 -7.39 10.23
C TRP A 150 -1.71 -7.52 9.06
N LEU A 151 -0.55 -8.17 9.26
CA LEU A 151 0.41 -8.44 8.18
C LEU A 151 -0.18 -9.28 7.05
N ARG A 152 -1.06 -10.24 7.39
CA ARG A 152 -1.79 -11.02 6.39
C ARG A 152 -2.72 -10.13 5.56
N ILE A 153 -3.46 -9.22 6.19
CA ILE A 153 -4.27 -8.21 5.47
C ILE A 153 -3.37 -7.34 4.59
N ASN A 154 -2.25 -6.85 5.13
CA ASN A 154 -1.27 -6.03 4.41
C ASN A 154 -0.76 -6.74 3.15
N THR A 155 -0.40 -8.01 3.27
CA THR A 155 0.09 -8.85 2.16
C THR A 155 -0.99 -9.06 1.11
N ILE A 156 -2.21 -9.45 1.52
CA ILE A 156 -3.30 -9.70 0.57
C ILE A 156 -3.62 -8.42 -0.21
N ARG A 157 -3.79 -7.30 0.49
CA ARG A 157 -4.05 -5.99 -0.10
C ARG A 157 -2.94 -5.60 -1.08
N ALA A 158 -1.68 -5.80 -0.70
CA ALA A 158 -0.54 -5.54 -1.58
C ALA A 158 -0.64 -6.32 -2.90
N CYS A 159 -0.99 -7.60 -2.83
CA CYS A 159 -1.06 -8.47 -4.00
C CYS A 159 -2.27 -8.20 -4.91
N VAL A 160 -3.44 -7.85 -4.34
CA VAL A 160 -4.69 -7.75 -5.11
C VAL A 160 -5.08 -6.33 -5.49
N ALA A 161 -4.53 -5.31 -4.81
CA ALA A 161 -4.81 -3.91 -5.07
C ALA A 161 -3.53 -3.14 -5.43
N ASP A 162 -2.56 -3.08 -4.51
CA ASP A 162 -1.46 -2.12 -4.61
C ASP A 162 -0.51 -2.46 -5.78
N PHE A 163 -0.10 -3.73 -5.91
CA PHE A 163 0.76 -4.20 -7.00
C PHE A 163 0.07 -4.16 -8.38
N PRO A 164 -1.17 -4.68 -8.55
CA PRO A 164 -1.90 -4.51 -9.80
C PRO A 164 -2.09 -3.05 -10.22
N SER A 165 -2.37 -2.16 -9.25
CA SER A 165 -2.47 -0.72 -9.48
C SER A 165 -1.17 -0.15 -10.06
N TRP A 166 -0.05 -0.41 -9.38
CA TRP A 166 1.27 0.03 -9.83
C TRP A 166 1.63 -0.51 -11.22
N ALA A 167 1.39 -1.80 -11.47
CA ALA A 167 1.67 -2.41 -12.76
C ALA A 167 0.87 -1.75 -13.88
N CYS A 168 -0.41 -1.44 -13.63
CA CYS A 168 -1.25 -0.72 -14.58
C CYS A 168 -0.71 0.69 -14.84
N TYR A 169 -0.34 1.45 -13.81
CA TYR A 169 0.23 2.79 -14.01
C TYR A 169 1.59 2.77 -14.71
N PHE A 170 2.41 1.74 -14.47
CA PHE A 170 3.67 1.56 -15.19
C PHE A 170 3.41 1.35 -16.69
N VAL A 171 2.50 0.44 -17.04
CA VAL A 171 2.13 0.20 -18.44
C VAL A 171 1.50 1.44 -19.08
N ALA A 172 0.60 2.13 -18.37
CA ALA A 172 -0.01 3.37 -18.83
C ALA A 172 1.05 4.44 -19.13
N PHE A 173 2.03 4.60 -18.23
CA PHE A 173 3.15 5.51 -18.41
C PHE A 173 4.00 5.13 -19.63
N MET A 174 4.33 3.84 -19.81
CA MET A 174 5.08 3.39 -20.98
C MET A 174 4.35 3.72 -22.29
N PHE A 175 3.07 3.39 -22.41
CA PHE A 175 2.29 3.65 -23.62
C PHE A 175 1.98 5.13 -23.87
N ALA A 176 1.99 5.95 -22.81
CA ALA A 176 1.91 7.40 -22.92
C ALA A 176 3.21 8.04 -23.45
N ASN A 177 4.36 7.38 -23.27
CA ASN A 177 5.69 7.96 -23.52
C ASN A 177 6.47 7.31 -24.68
N SER A 178 5.93 6.26 -25.31
CA SER A 178 6.55 5.50 -26.41
C SER A 178 6.11 5.95 -27.81
#